data_AF-A0A4Y4KK49-F1
#
_entry.id   AF-A0A4Y4KK49-F1
#
_cell.length_a   1.000
_cell.length_b   1.000
_cell.length_c   1.000
_cell.angle_alpha   90.00
_cell.angle_beta   90.00
_cell.angle_gamma   90.00
#
_symmetry.space_group_name_H-M   'P 1'
#
loop_
_entity.id
_entity.type
_entity.pdbx_description
1 polymer ?
#
loop_
_entity_poly.entity_id
_entity_poly.type
_entity_poly.pdbx_seq_one_letter_code
_entity_poly.pdbx_strand_id
1 'polypeptide(L)'
;MIPTVGEEHEEEGRHGQARYTLTDTKHGQVWGVCAEVEGLFGEPRRGTYELFGWVPEGDEVRGWAGSRVWLVPEDEDLGPWLLEDAESLGQHPGTDGPVLTGLDDCEGPPVGHRGSVRLHDQHRWLGTCREFARVLPPERVEPPLVLRDLVPGEALRRALTAGTRRALDLEEAALVIRDDSGEPLARLLLWTRVDACHPSAPEAGLIDLELDGRFFTPVPEHARPVWEQWLAGPPETPGAWAGLDTRRREAWLDVVQERAFRRPRPDQPAGHVYELDGRHITDVPGLHLALGEAVNGPGGYFGGCLAALDDCLRGRFGYTSPGTLLWRDAATARQHLSRTLTPEGQPYDLFAEVLDTLTGGGMRVDLA
;
A
#
# COMPACT_ATOMS: atom_id res chain seq x y z
N MET A 1 50.57 -34.05 14.88
CA MET A 1 50.90 -32.89 15.74
C MET A 1 50.70 -31.66 14.88
N ILE A 2 49.51 -31.07 14.95
CA ILE A 2 49.05 -29.98 14.08
C ILE A 2 48.69 -28.84 15.05
N PRO A 3 49.29 -27.65 14.94
CA PRO A 3 48.89 -26.52 15.74
C PRO A 3 47.65 -25.85 15.14
N THR A 4 46.65 -25.76 15.99
CA THR A 4 45.60 -24.75 16.16
C THR A 4 45.64 -23.55 15.20
N VAL A 5 44.59 -23.39 14.39
CA VAL A 5 44.21 -22.12 13.77
C VAL A 5 43.19 -21.49 14.70
N GLY A 6 43.54 -20.32 15.24
CA GLY A 6 42.69 -19.51 16.09
C GLY A 6 41.58 -18.83 15.29
N GLU A 7 40.44 -18.75 15.96
CA GLU A 7 39.35 -17.79 15.82
C GLU A 7 39.80 -16.44 15.23
N GLU A 8 39.30 -16.12 14.03
CA GLU A 8 39.14 -14.74 13.57
C GLU A 8 37.64 -14.43 13.65
N HIS A 9 37.21 -14.03 14.84
CA HIS A 9 35.97 -13.31 15.04
C HIS A 9 36.26 -11.80 14.92
N GLU A 10 35.35 -11.13 14.22
CA GLU A 10 34.94 -9.73 14.46
C GLU A 10 35.88 -8.61 13.99
N GLU A 11 35.75 -8.28 12.69
CA GLU A 11 35.67 -6.89 12.23
C GLU A 11 34.34 -6.65 11.50
N GLU A 12 33.22 -7.02 12.13
CA GLU A 12 31.89 -6.48 11.77
C GLU A 12 31.64 -5.23 12.61
N GLY A 13 32.23 -4.12 12.17
CA GLY A 13 32.10 -2.82 12.83
C GLY A 13 31.81 -1.71 11.82
N ARG A 14 30.53 -1.31 11.73
CA ARG A 14 29.99 -0.05 11.16
C ARG A 14 29.52 -0.02 9.70
N HIS A 15 29.23 -1.15 9.06
CA HIS A 15 28.34 -1.16 7.90
C HIS A 15 26.96 -1.62 8.37
N GLY A 16 26.01 -0.69 8.51
CA GLY A 16 24.62 -1.04 8.80
C GLY A 16 24.15 -2.11 7.81
N GLN A 17 23.45 -3.13 8.30
CA GLN A 17 22.92 -4.21 7.48
C GLN A 17 22.19 -3.60 6.27
N ALA A 18 22.60 -3.99 5.05
CA ALA A 18 22.08 -3.37 3.85
C ALA A 18 20.57 -3.64 3.74
N ARG A 19 19.79 -2.57 3.91
CA ARG A 19 18.33 -2.61 4.00
C ARG A 19 17.66 -2.68 2.63
N TYR A 20 18.26 -2.01 1.66
CA TYR A 20 17.71 -1.83 0.33
C TYR A 20 18.58 -2.54 -0.70
N THR A 21 17.94 -3.31 -1.57
CA THR A 21 18.60 -3.99 -2.69
C THR A 21 17.88 -3.60 -3.98
N LEU A 22 18.61 -2.98 -4.91
CA LEU A 22 18.11 -2.69 -6.24
C LEU A 22 18.36 -3.90 -7.14
N THR A 23 17.31 -4.46 -7.73
CA THR A 23 17.40 -5.63 -8.62
C THR A 23 16.70 -5.38 -9.94
N ASP A 24 17.12 -6.06 -11.01
CA ASP A 24 16.28 -6.19 -12.20
C ASP A 24 15.10 -7.15 -11.91
N THR A 25 14.00 -7.01 -12.64
CA THR A 25 12.81 -7.86 -12.46
C THR A 25 12.81 -9.16 -13.29
N LYS A 26 13.60 -9.23 -14.37
CA LYS A 26 13.61 -10.33 -15.35
C LYS A 26 14.47 -11.52 -14.92
N HIS A 27 15.66 -11.26 -14.40
CA HIS A 27 16.68 -12.23 -14.02
C HIS A 27 17.06 -12.13 -12.55
N GLY A 28 16.58 -11.11 -11.83
CA GLY A 28 16.89 -10.89 -10.41
C GLY A 28 18.35 -10.50 -10.17
N GLN A 29 19.03 -9.97 -11.19
CA GLN A 29 20.39 -9.45 -11.06
C GLN A 29 20.39 -8.26 -10.09
N VAL A 30 21.32 -8.29 -9.15
CA VAL A 30 21.51 -7.20 -8.19
C VAL A 30 22.33 -6.08 -8.84
N TRP A 31 21.75 -4.88 -8.90
CA TRP A 31 22.42 -3.65 -9.30
C TRP A 31 23.26 -3.07 -8.17
N GLY A 32 22.81 -3.19 -6.92
CA GLY A 32 23.56 -2.78 -5.75
C GLY A 32 22.75 -2.89 -4.47
N VAL A 33 23.43 -2.64 -3.34
CA VAL A 33 22.83 -2.64 -2.00
C VAL A 33 23.24 -1.40 -1.22
N CYS A 34 22.30 -0.84 -0.45
CA CYS A 34 22.53 0.35 0.38
C CYS A 34 21.74 0.25 1.69
N ALA A 35 22.11 1.09 2.66
CA ALA A 35 21.42 1.22 3.93
C ALA A 35 20.33 2.30 3.92
N GLU A 36 20.42 3.27 3.02
CA GLU A 36 19.55 4.45 2.98
C GLU A 36 19.11 4.81 1.56
N VAL A 37 17.84 5.20 1.43
CA VAL A 37 17.24 5.66 0.18
C VAL A 37 16.48 6.95 0.45
N GLU A 38 16.94 8.06 -0.15
CA GLU A 38 16.21 9.31 -0.14
C GLU A 38 15.16 9.32 -1.26
N GLY A 39 14.00 9.93 -0.99
CA GLY A 39 12.86 9.94 -1.91
C GLY A 39 11.95 8.72 -1.82
N LEU A 40 12.25 7.75 -0.95
CA LEU A 40 11.36 6.59 -0.70
C LEU A 40 9.98 7.04 -0.20
N PHE A 41 9.97 8.02 0.70
CA PHE A 41 8.76 8.65 1.23
C PHE A 41 8.57 10.02 0.57
N GLY A 42 7.32 10.36 0.26
CA GLY A 42 6.98 11.63 -0.33
C GLY A 42 5.52 11.69 -0.77
N GLU A 43 5.14 12.80 -1.38
CA GLU A 43 3.79 12.94 -1.93
C GLU A 43 3.71 12.28 -3.31
N PRO A 44 2.88 11.24 -3.49
CA PRO A 44 2.68 10.61 -4.78
C PRO A 44 2.02 11.58 -5.76
N ARG A 45 2.06 11.23 -7.06
CA ARG A 45 1.32 11.97 -8.08
C ARG A 45 -0.17 11.84 -7.80
N ARG A 46 -0.82 12.99 -7.62
CA ARG A 46 -2.26 13.09 -7.41
C ARG A 46 -2.92 13.81 -8.57
N GLY A 47 -4.07 13.32 -9.01
CA GLY A 47 -5.00 14.09 -9.82
C GLY A 47 -5.64 15.18 -8.96
N THR A 48 -5.82 16.38 -9.51
CA THR A 48 -6.48 17.50 -8.84
C THR A 48 -7.71 17.89 -9.65
N TYR A 49 -8.86 18.00 -9.00
CA TYR A 49 -10.15 18.20 -9.64
C TYR A 49 -10.90 19.34 -8.96
N GLU A 50 -11.32 20.33 -9.74
CA GLU A 50 -12.22 21.37 -9.28
C GLU A 50 -13.66 20.90 -9.49
N LEU A 51 -14.47 20.96 -8.42
CA LEU A 51 -15.88 20.58 -8.45
C LEU A 51 -16.75 21.85 -8.56
N PHE A 52 -17.46 22.02 -9.68
CA PHE A 52 -18.24 23.22 -9.92
C PHE A 52 -19.70 23.06 -9.52
N GLY A 53 -20.29 24.13 -8.97
CA GLY A 53 -21.68 24.12 -8.51
C GLY A 53 -21.90 23.12 -7.38
N TRP A 54 -20.91 22.96 -6.50
CA TRP A 54 -20.93 22.02 -5.41
C TRP A 54 -22.05 22.31 -4.40
N VAL A 55 -22.78 21.27 -4.04
CA VAL A 55 -23.79 21.27 -2.98
C VAL A 55 -23.41 20.17 -1.99
N PRO A 56 -22.94 20.51 -0.77
CA PRO A 56 -22.55 19.53 0.22
C PRO A 56 -23.76 18.77 0.75
N GLU A 57 -23.58 17.49 1.06
CA GLU A 57 -24.54 16.66 1.78
C GLU A 57 -23.97 16.35 3.17
N GLY A 58 -24.39 17.11 4.17
CA GLY A 58 -23.86 17.02 5.54
C GLY A 58 -22.74 18.03 5.81
N ASP A 59 -21.79 17.65 6.67
CA ASP A 59 -20.68 18.52 7.07
C ASP A 59 -19.67 18.69 5.93
N GLU A 60 -19.09 19.89 5.82
CA GLU A 60 -18.04 20.16 4.84
C GLU A 60 -16.84 19.25 5.07
N VAL A 61 -16.46 18.50 4.03
CA VAL A 61 -15.27 17.67 4.06
C VAL A 61 -14.05 18.54 3.75
N ARG A 62 -13.16 18.69 4.72
CA ARG A 62 -11.87 19.36 4.57
C ARG A 62 -10.76 18.46 5.13
N GLY A 63 -9.70 18.25 4.36
CA GLY A 63 -8.69 17.25 4.63
C GLY A 63 -9.04 15.91 4.01
N TRP A 64 -8.65 14.80 4.64
CA TRP A 64 -8.88 13.46 4.10
C TRP A 64 -10.38 13.15 3.97
N ALA A 65 -10.81 12.89 2.75
CA ALA A 65 -12.20 12.61 2.39
C ALA A 65 -12.51 11.12 2.44
N GLY A 66 -11.50 10.27 2.23
CA GLY A 66 -11.63 8.83 2.29
C GLY A 66 -10.60 8.16 1.38
N SER A 67 -10.39 6.88 1.60
CA SER A 67 -9.48 6.09 0.78
C SER A 67 -10.01 5.78 -0.60
N ARG A 68 -11.32 5.75 -0.75
CA ARG A 68 -12.03 5.51 -2.00
C ARG A 68 -13.19 6.48 -2.06
N VAL A 69 -13.01 7.56 -2.82
CA VAL A 69 -14.09 8.49 -3.13
C VAL A 69 -14.58 8.19 -4.53
N TRP A 70 -15.85 7.80 -4.62
CA TRP A 70 -16.50 7.49 -5.89
C TRP A 70 -17.24 8.71 -6.42
N LEU A 71 -17.01 9.03 -7.68
CA LEU A 71 -17.71 10.04 -8.46
C LEU A 71 -18.74 9.31 -9.33
N VAL A 72 -20.01 9.41 -8.95
CA VAL A 72 -21.13 8.69 -9.57
C VAL A 72 -21.88 9.65 -10.49
N PRO A 73 -21.74 9.54 -11.82
CA PRO A 73 -22.50 10.36 -12.75
C PRO A 73 -23.99 10.00 -12.70
N GLU A 74 -24.87 10.98 -12.94
CA GLU A 74 -26.31 10.72 -13.13
C GLU A 74 -26.63 10.04 -14.47
N ASP A 75 -25.72 10.11 -15.43
CA ASP A 75 -25.84 9.43 -16.72
C ASP A 75 -25.61 7.93 -16.54
N GLU A 76 -26.68 7.13 -16.63
CA GLU A 76 -26.65 5.67 -16.44
C GLU A 76 -25.80 4.94 -17.51
N ASP A 77 -25.48 5.58 -18.65
CA ASP A 77 -24.58 5.01 -19.65
C ASP A 77 -23.10 5.07 -19.20
N LEU A 78 -22.79 5.83 -18.14
CA LEU A 78 -21.45 5.97 -17.57
C LEU A 78 -21.34 5.21 -16.25
N GLY A 79 -20.23 4.48 -16.08
CA GLY A 79 -19.85 3.89 -14.79
C GLY A 79 -19.30 4.94 -13.81
N PRO A 80 -19.26 4.61 -12.50
CA PRO A 80 -18.64 5.48 -11.50
C PRO A 80 -17.12 5.54 -11.67
N TRP A 81 -16.52 6.68 -11.34
CA TRP A 81 -15.07 6.87 -11.32
C TRP A 81 -14.54 6.86 -9.90
N LEU A 82 -13.39 6.23 -9.69
CA LEU A 82 -12.74 6.14 -8.39
C LEU A 82 -11.65 7.20 -8.27
N LEU A 83 -11.57 7.84 -7.11
CA LEU A 83 -10.40 8.60 -6.69
C LEU A 83 -9.88 8.01 -5.38
N GLU A 84 -8.66 7.46 -5.42
CA GLU A 84 -8.06 6.81 -4.25
C GLU A 84 -7.32 7.81 -3.35
N ASP A 85 -7.27 7.52 -2.05
CA ASP A 85 -6.66 8.36 -1.01
C ASP A 85 -7.00 9.86 -1.17
N ALA A 86 -8.29 10.15 -1.31
CA ALA A 86 -8.78 11.46 -1.69
C ALA A 86 -8.76 12.45 -0.51
N GLU A 87 -8.38 13.69 -0.80
CA GLU A 87 -8.39 14.81 0.12
C GLU A 87 -9.14 15.99 -0.51
N SER A 88 -9.91 16.69 0.31
CA SER A 88 -10.53 17.97 -0.03
C SER A 88 -9.68 19.11 0.50
N LEU A 89 -9.20 19.96 -0.39
CA LEU A 89 -8.50 21.20 -0.05
C LEU A 89 -9.47 22.30 0.40
N GLY A 90 -10.78 22.04 0.32
CA GLY A 90 -11.85 23.02 0.53
C GLY A 90 -11.98 23.97 -0.66
N GLN A 91 -12.78 25.02 -0.48
CA GLN A 91 -12.92 26.07 -1.50
C GLN A 91 -11.64 26.92 -1.56
N HIS A 92 -11.03 26.99 -2.75
CA HIS A 92 -9.87 27.85 -2.99
C HIS A 92 -10.31 29.26 -3.42
N PRO A 93 -9.54 30.32 -3.11
CA PRO A 93 -9.83 31.66 -3.59
C PRO A 93 -9.88 31.69 -5.12
N GLY A 94 -11.05 31.95 -5.70
CA GLY A 94 -11.27 31.99 -7.15
C GLY A 94 -11.91 30.74 -7.75
N THR A 95 -12.24 29.71 -6.95
CA THR A 95 -12.99 28.54 -7.39
C THR A 95 -14.46 28.62 -6.92
N ASP A 96 -15.38 28.12 -7.75
CA ASP A 96 -16.84 28.11 -7.46
C ASP A 96 -17.25 26.88 -6.60
N GLY A 97 -16.29 26.07 -6.18
CA GLY A 97 -16.49 24.92 -5.29
C GLY A 97 -15.17 24.34 -4.75
N PRO A 98 -15.23 23.19 -4.05
CA PRO A 98 -14.07 22.57 -3.44
C PRO A 98 -13.14 21.95 -4.50
N VAL A 99 -11.85 21.88 -4.14
CA VAL A 99 -10.85 21.16 -4.92
C VAL A 99 -10.56 19.83 -4.24
N LEU A 100 -10.75 18.74 -4.99
CA LEU A 100 -10.37 17.40 -4.57
C LEU A 100 -9.02 17.01 -5.17
N THR A 101 -8.23 16.29 -4.40
CA THR A 101 -6.99 15.68 -4.86
C THR A 101 -6.97 14.22 -4.45
N GLY A 102 -6.43 13.33 -5.28
CA GLY A 102 -6.30 11.92 -4.92
C GLY A 102 -5.39 11.18 -5.90
N LEU A 103 -5.05 9.95 -5.58
CA LEU A 103 -4.27 9.08 -6.46
C LEU A 103 -5.08 8.79 -7.71
N ASP A 104 -4.45 9.09 -8.84
CA ASP A 104 -5.01 8.86 -10.17
C ASP A 104 -4.68 7.41 -10.52
N ASP A 105 -5.66 6.52 -10.49
CA ASP A 105 -5.53 5.19 -11.06
C ASP A 105 -5.59 5.28 -12.60
N CYS A 106 -5.28 4.18 -13.28
CA CYS A 106 -5.31 4.14 -14.75
C CYS A 106 -6.74 4.27 -15.34
N GLU A 107 -7.77 4.14 -14.52
CA GLU A 107 -9.20 4.28 -14.89
C GLU A 107 -9.89 5.49 -14.21
N GLY A 108 -9.09 6.42 -13.65
CA GLY A 108 -9.56 7.51 -12.83
C GLY A 108 -10.49 8.50 -13.51
N PRO A 109 -10.99 9.51 -12.78
CA PRO A 109 -11.97 10.42 -13.32
C PRO A 109 -11.43 11.10 -14.58
N PRO A 110 -12.26 11.26 -15.63
CA PRO A 110 -11.84 11.88 -16.87
C PRO A 110 -11.28 13.29 -16.62
N VAL A 111 -10.54 13.83 -17.59
CA VAL A 111 -9.99 15.20 -17.49
C VAL A 111 -11.06 16.28 -17.26
N GLY A 112 -12.32 15.96 -17.54
CA GLY A 112 -13.47 16.72 -17.08
C GLY A 112 -14.76 16.04 -17.50
N HIS A 113 -15.85 16.41 -16.83
CA HIS A 113 -17.19 15.92 -17.14
C HIS A 113 -18.20 17.05 -16.94
N ARG A 114 -19.12 17.19 -17.90
CA ARG A 114 -20.25 18.12 -17.82
C ARG A 114 -21.54 17.33 -17.65
N GLY A 115 -22.11 17.41 -16.47
CA GLY A 115 -23.21 16.56 -16.03
C GLY A 115 -23.18 16.45 -14.52
N SER A 116 -24.35 16.24 -13.92
CA SER A 116 -24.47 16.10 -12.47
C SER A 116 -23.74 14.84 -11.99
N VAL A 117 -22.90 14.98 -10.96
CA VAL A 117 -22.11 13.89 -10.37
C VAL A 117 -22.24 13.96 -8.87
N ARG A 118 -22.61 12.84 -8.26
CA ARG A 118 -22.67 12.68 -6.80
C ARG A 118 -21.41 12.01 -6.29
N LEU A 119 -20.94 12.40 -5.11
CA LEU A 119 -19.71 11.87 -4.53
C LEU A 119 -19.99 11.15 -3.21
N HIS A 120 -19.37 9.99 -2.98
CA HIS A 120 -19.43 9.28 -1.71
C HIS A 120 -18.10 8.63 -1.31
N ASP A 121 -17.88 8.47 -0.01
CA ASP A 121 -16.68 7.87 0.62
C ASP A 121 -16.87 6.39 0.99
N GLN A 122 -17.78 5.71 0.28
CA GLN A 122 -18.32 4.37 0.60
C GLN A 122 -19.17 4.27 1.88
N HIS A 123 -19.24 5.29 2.72
CA HIS A 123 -20.05 5.27 3.95
C HIS A 123 -21.22 6.25 3.90
N ARG A 124 -21.02 7.39 3.24
CA ARG A 124 -22.02 8.44 3.09
C ARG A 124 -21.80 9.20 1.79
N TRP A 125 -22.88 9.81 1.31
CA TRP A 125 -22.79 10.84 0.29
C TRP A 125 -22.14 12.10 0.88
N LEU A 126 -21.17 12.64 0.15
CA LEU A 126 -20.42 13.86 0.51
C LEU A 126 -21.09 15.10 -0.08
N GLY A 127 -21.72 14.97 -1.24
CA GLY A 127 -22.37 16.06 -1.95
C GLY A 127 -22.49 15.79 -3.45
N THR A 128 -22.88 16.83 -4.19
CA THR A 128 -23.12 16.77 -5.64
C THR A 128 -22.46 17.97 -6.32
N CYS A 129 -21.83 17.76 -7.47
CA CYS A 129 -21.40 18.84 -8.37
C CYS A 129 -22.13 18.76 -9.71
N ARG A 130 -22.16 19.87 -10.44
CA ARG A 130 -22.81 19.95 -11.77
C ARG A 130 -21.86 19.67 -12.93
N GLU A 131 -20.58 19.81 -12.67
CA GLU A 131 -19.46 19.47 -13.55
C GLU A 131 -18.18 19.40 -12.71
N PHE A 132 -17.15 18.75 -13.25
CA PHE A 132 -15.80 18.83 -12.70
C PHE A 132 -14.78 18.94 -13.82
N ALA A 133 -13.62 19.52 -13.50
CA ALA A 133 -12.49 19.59 -14.41
C ALA A 133 -11.19 19.28 -13.67
N ARG A 134 -10.32 18.53 -14.35
CA ARG A 134 -8.98 18.24 -13.86
C ARG A 134 -8.10 19.47 -14.03
N VAL A 135 -7.52 19.91 -12.94
CA VAL A 135 -6.48 20.94 -12.93
C VAL A 135 -5.17 20.25 -13.32
N LEU A 136 -4.60 20.66 -14.46
CA LEU A 136 -3.30 20.17 -14.86
C LEU A 136 -2.24 20.71 -13.89
N PRO A 137 -1.48 19.83 -13.21
CA PRO A 137 -0.44 20.30 -12.31
C PRO A 137 0.61 21.08 -13.11
N PRO A 138 1.27 22.08 -12.50
CA PRO A 138 2.48 22.65 -13.10
C PRO A 138 3.50 21.53 -13.34
N GLU A 139 4.35 21.69 -14.36
CA GLU A 139 5.42 20.75 -14.67
C GLU A 139 6.33 20.62 -13.42
N ARG A 140 6.18 19.51 -12.69
CA ARG A 140 6.96 19.19 -11.50
C ARG A 140 8.18 18.39 -11.94
N VAL A 141 9.36 18.83 -11.50
CA VAL A 141 10.54 17.96 -11.49
C VAL A 141 10.28 16.89 -10.43
N GLU A 142 10.24 15.64 -10.86
CA GLU A 142 10.09 14.53 -9.94
C GLU A 142 11.34 14.45 -9.06
N PRO A 143 11.17 14.35 -7.73
CA PRO A 143 12.32 14.19 -6.86
C PRO A 143 13.04 12.88 -7.24
N PRO A 144 14.36 12.91 -7.43
CA PRO A 144 15.10 11.70 -7.74
C PRO A 144 15.04 10.73 -6.56
N LEU A 145 15.11 9.43 -6.85
CA LEU A 145 15.32 8.41 -5.84
C LEU A 145 16.83 8.23 -5.69
N VAL A 146 17.38 8.54 -4.52
CA VAL A 146 18.83 8.52 -4.29
C VAL A 146 19.20 7.38 -3.37
N LEU A 147 19.97 6.42 -3.87
CA LEU A 147 20.51 5.32 -3.08
C LEU A 147 21.87 5.77 -2.53
N ARG A 148 21.92 6.04 -1.23
CA ARG A 148 23.09 6.59 -0.54
C ARG A 148 24.08 5.50 -0.17
N ASP A 149 25.37 5.80 -0.33
CA ASP A 149 26.46 4.88 0.02
C ASP A 149 26.25 3.45 -0.54
N LEU A 150 25.74 3.39 -1.77
CA LEU A 150 25.47 2.16 -2.48
C LEU A 150 26.77 1.41 -2.74
N VAL A 151 26.77 0.12 -2.40
CA VAL A 151 27.77 -0.85 -2.87
C VAL A 151 27.32 -1.32 -4.26
N PRO A 152 27.98 -0.89 -5.35
CA PRO A 152 27.54 -1.24 -6.70
C PRO A 152 27.88 -2.69 -7.03
N GLY A 153 26.90 -3.41 -7.59
CA GLY A 153 27.10 -4.74 -8.14
C GLY A 153 27.88 -4.70 -9.46
N GLU A 154 28.39 -5.86 -9.89
CA GLU A 154 29.17 -5.99 -11.12
C GLU A 154 28.40 -5.54 -12.38
N ALA A 155 27.08 -5.74 -12.39
CA ALA A 155 26.20 -5.28 -13.47
C ALA A 155 26.21 -3.76 -13.59
N LEU A 156 26.02 -3.08 -12.46
CA LEU A 156 26.00 -1.62 -12.38
C LEU A 156 27.36 -1.03 -12.72
N ARG A 157 28.45 -1.61 -12.21
CA ARG A 157 29.82 -1.18 -12.54
C ARG A 157 30.08 -1.23 -14.05
N ARG A 158 29.67 -2.32 -14.72
CA ARG A 158 29.77 -2.42 -16.19
C ARG A 158 28.92 -1.39 -16.91
N ALA A 159 27.69 -1.17 -16.45
CA ALA A 159 26.79 -0.17 -17.03
C ALA A 159 27.36 1.26 -16.91
N LEU A 160 27.83 1.65 -15.73
CA LEU A 160 28.47 2.93 -15.45
C LEU A 160 29.75 3.12 -16.28
N THR A 161 30.58 2.07 -16.40
CA THR A 161 31.81 2.10 -17.22
C THR A 161 31.50 2.26 -18.72
N ALA A 162 30.45 1.61 -19.20
CA ALA A 162 30.03 1.75 -20.59
C ALA A 162 29.50 3.17 -20.89
N GLY A 163 28.83 3.81 -19.92
CA GLY A 163 28.37 5.20 -20.00
C GLY A 163 27.37 5.49 -21.12
N THR A 164 26.81 4.47 -21.77
CA THR A 164 25.84 4.65 -22.85
C THR A 164 24.44 4.83 -22.28
N ARG A 165 23.59 5.63 -22.93
CA ARG A 165 22.19 5.83 -22.52
C ARG A 165 21.44 4.51 -22.33
N ARG A 166 21.70 3.53 -23.19
CA ARG A 166 21.08 2.20 -23.11
C ARG A 166 21.57 1.38 -21.93
N ALA A 167 22.84 1.51 -21.56
CA ALA A 167 23.40 0.77 -20.42
C ALA A 167 22.91 1.31 -19.07
N LEU A 168 22.60 2.61 -19.02
CA LEU A 168 22.12 3.30 -17.82
C LEU A 168 20.59 3.23 -17.65
N ASP A 169 19.88 2.74 -18.66
CA ASP A 169 18.45 2.46 -18.61
C ASP A 169 18.26 1.10 -17.94
N LEU A 170 17.76 1.09 -16.70
CA LEU A 170 17.58 -0.14 -15.93
C LEU A 170 16.28 -0.86 -16.31
N GLU A 171 15.51 -0.29 -17.24
CA GLU A 171 14.17 -0.74 -17.62
C GLU A 171 13.28 -0.88 -16.37
N GLU A 172 12.61 -2.03 -16.21
CA GLU A 172 11.87 -2.38 -15.01
C GLU A 172 12.85 -2.91 -13.94
N ALA A 173 12.94 -2.19 -12.83
CA ALA A 173 13.71 -2.57 -11.66
C ALA A 173 12.79 -2.74 -10.44
N ALA A 174 13.34 -3.33 -9.39
CA ALA A 174 12.68 -3.46 -8.10
C ALA A 174 13.60 -3.04 -6.97
N LEU A 175 13.07 -2.23 -6.07
CA LEU A 175 13.68 -1.95 -4.78
C LEU A 175 13.14 -2.95 -3.76
N VAL A 176 13.95 -3.94 -3.41
CA VAL A 176 13.65 -4.89 -2.34
C VAL A 176 14.05 -4.27 -1.01
N ILE A 177 13.09 -4.21 -0.10
CA ILE A 177 13.21 -3.58 1.21
C ILE A 177 13.16 -4.68 2.28
N ARG A 178 14.09 -4.63 3.22
CA ARG A 178 14.15 -5.55 4.37
C ARG A 178 13.90 -4.82 5.68
N ASP A 179 13.41 -5.54 6.66
CA ASP A 179 13.36 -5.05 8.04
C ASP A 179 14.73 -5.16 8.72
N ASP A 180 14.83 -4.69 9.96
CA ASP A 180 16.06 -4.71 10.79
C ASP A 180 16.52 -6.11 11.17
N SER A 181 15.67 -7.14 11.00
CA SER A 181 16.07 -8.54 11.14
C SER A 181 16.64 -9.12 9.83
N GLY A 182 16.56 -8.36 8.72
CA GLY A 182 16.97 -8.79 7.39
C GLY A 182 15.87 -9.53 6.61
N GLU A 183 14.68 -9.66 7.16
CA GLU A 183 13.57 -10.35 6.50
C GLU A 183 12.95 -9.45 5.40
N PRO A 184 12.48 -10.02 4.27
CA PRO A 184 11.82 -9.23 3.23
C PRO A 184 10.55 -8.56 3.77
N LEU A 185 10.48 -7.24 3.61
CA LEU A 185 9.31 -6.44 3.98
C LEU A 185 8.45 -6.12 2.77
N ALA A 186 9.04 -5.50 1.74
CA ALA A 186 8.32 -5.02 0.57
C ALA A 186 9.19 -5.08 -0.69
N ARG A 187 8.53 -5.02 -1.86
CA ARG A 187 9.22 -4.92 -3.15
C ARG A 187 8.53 -3.85 -3.99
N LEU A 188 9.15 -2.69 -4.11
CA LEU A 188 8.62 -1.58 -4.89
C LEU A 188 9.13 -1.67 -6.33
N LEU A 189 8.22 -1.69 -7.29
CA LEU A 189 8.55 -1.65 -8.71
C LEU A 189 8.83 -0.22 -9.14
N LEU A 190 9.80 -0.05 -10.04
CA LEU A 190 10.10 1.23 -10.66
C LEU A 190 10.61 1.02 -12.09
N TRP A 191 10.17 1.88 -13.00
CA TRP A 191 10.85 2.06 -14.28
C TRP A 191 11.79 3.23 -14.16
N THR A 192 13.09 3.01 -14.39
CA THR A 192 14.08 4.03 -14.09
C THR A 192 15.35 4.00 -14.93
N ARG A 193 15.99 5.15 -14.98
CA ARG A 193 17.33 5.35 -15.52
C ARG A 193 18.24 5.95 -14.45
N VAL A 194 19.52 5.62 -14.53
CA VAL A 194 20.57 6.32 -13.79
C VAL A 194 20.77 7.71 -14.37
N ASP A 195 20.47 8.74 -13.58
CA ASP A 195 20.64 10.15 -13.95
C ASP A 195 22.02 10.66 -13.56
N ALA A 196 22.46 10.33 -12.35
CA ALA A 196 23.74 10.73 -11.81
C ALA A 196 24.35 9.64 -10.92
N CYS A 197 25.68 9.68 -10.81
CA CYS A 197 26.45 8.81 -9.96
C CYS A 197 27.63 9.60 -9.41
N HIS A 198 27.71 9.69 -8.08
CA HIS A 198 28.76 10.43 -7.39
C HIS A 198 29.51 9.50 -6.42
N PRO A 199 30.85 9.48 -6.43
CA PRO A 199 31.59 8.75 -5.39
C PRO A 199 31.29 9.36 -4.02
N SER A 200 30.80 8.56 -3.07
CA SER A 200 30.51 9.01 -1.70
C SER A 200 31.68 8.71 -0.76
N ALA A 201 32.28 7.53 -0.89
CA ALA A 201 33.53 7.13 -0.24
C ALA A 201 34.44 6.42 -1.25
N PRO A 202 35.32 7.16 -1.97
CA PRO A 202 36.14 6.61 -3.06
C PRO A 202 37.02 5.43 -2.65
N GLU A 203 37.54 5.45 -1.42
CA GLU A 203 38.41 4.39 -0.87
C GLU A 203 37.66 3.09 -0.58
N ALA A 204 36.35 3.19 -0.32
CA ALA A 204 35.46 2.05 -0.08
C ALA A 204 34.69 1.61 -1.34
N GLY A 205 34.85 2.32 -2.47
CA GLY A 205 34.13 2.05 -3.71
C GLY A 205 32.63 2.28 -3.64
N LEU A 206 32.17 3.12 -2.69
CA LEU A 206 30.76 3.47 -2.51
C LEU A 206 30.35 4.62 -3.42
N ILE A 207 29.10 4.60 -3.85
CA ILE A 207 28.51 5.63 -4.72
C ILE A 207 27.15 6.09 -4.18
N ASP A 208 26.85 7.36 -4.38
CA ASP A 208 25.48 7.85 -4.37
C ASP A 208 24.92 7.70 -5.78
N LEU A 209 23.90 6.87 -5.93
CA LEU A 209 23.25 6.60 -7.22
C LEU A 209 21.92 7.35 -7.28
N GLU A 210 21.80 8.28 -8.22
CA GLU A 210 20.57 9.03 -8.48
C GLU A 210 19.78 8.38 -9.63
N LEU A 211 18.52 8.07 -9.35
CA LEU A 211 17.57 7.49 -10.27
C LEU A 211 16.49 8.52 -10.62
N ASP A 212 16.07 8.56 -11.89
CA ASP A 212 15.20 9.60 -12.45
C ASP A 212 13.78 9.68 -11.85
N GLY A 213 13.40 8.73 -10.99
CA GLY A 213 12.16 8.77 -10.18
C GLY A 213 10.85 8.73 -10.98
N ARG A 214 10.90 8.69 -12.32
CA ARG A 214 9.78 9.11 -13.17
C ARG A 214 8.53 8.25 -13.13
N PHE A 215 8.76 6.97 -12.86
CA PHE A 215 7.73 5.94 -12.77
C PHE A 215 7.87 5.19 -11.46
N PHE A 216 8.28 5.91 -10.42
CA PHE A 216 8.28 5.45 -9.05
C PHE A 216 7.19 6.19 -8.27
N THR A 217 6.30 5.44 -7.64
CA THR A 217 5.33 6.00 -6.70
C THR A 217 5.94 5.94 -5.30
N PRO A 218 6.25 7.10 -4.67
CA PRO A 218 6.78 7.11 -3.32
C PRO A 218 5.74 6.59 -2.33
N VAL A 219 6.22 6.07 -1.21
CA VAL A 219 5.37 5.75 -0.07
C VAL A 219 4.81 7.07 0.50
N PRO A 220 3.48 7.23 0.61
CA PRO A 220 2.90 8.46 1.12
C PRO A 220 3.41 8.82 2.53
N GLU A 221 3.63 10.11 2.79
CA GLU A 221 4.16 10.58 4.08
C GLU A 221 3.31 10.16 5.28
N HIS A 222 1.99 10.10 5.12
CA HIS A 222 1.09 9.67 6.20
C HIS A 222 1.32 8.21 6.63
N ALA A 223 1.86 7.38 5.74
CA ALA A 223 2.17 5.96 5.95
C ALA A 223 3.55 5.74 6.57
N ARG A 224 4.42 6.77 6.60
CA ARG A 224 5.78 6.68 7.13
C ARG A 224 5.84 6.07 8.55
N PRO A 225 5.01 6.46 9.54
CA PRO A 225 5.07 5.86 10.88
C PRO A 225 4.75 4.36 10.88
N VAL A 226 3.84 3.90 10.01
CA VAL A 226 3.51 2.48 9.86
C VAL A 226 4.71 1.75 9.25
N TRP A 227 5.30 2.30 8.21
CA TRP A 227 6.49 1.73 7.58
C TRP A 227 7.69 1.67 8.53
N GLU A 228 7.95 2.72 9.30
CA GLU A 228 9.02 2.74 10.30
C GLU A 228 8.84 1.65 11.36
N GLN A 229 7.61 1.40 11.82
CA GLN A 229 7.31 0.30 12.73
C GLN A 229 7.61 -1.07 12.10
N TRP A 230 7.18 -1.29 10.86
CA TRP A 230 7.44 -2.54 10.14
C TRP A 230 8.90 -2.74 9.75
N LEU A 231 9.63 -1.66 9.49
CA LEU A 231 11.07 -1.68 9.25
C LEU A 231 11.86 -2.07 10.50
N ALA A 232 11.38 -1.71 11.70
CA ALA A 232 11.94 -2.20 12.96
C ALA A 232 11.65 -3.69 13.19
N GLY A 233 10.61 -4.23 12.55
CA GLY A 233 10.22 -5.64 12.56
C GLY A 233 8.71 -5.84 12.59
N PRO A 234 8.22 -7.05 12.25
CA PRO A 234 6.80 -7.37 12.33
C PRO A 234 6.28 -7.32 13.78
N PRO A 235 4.98 -7.03 13.99
CA PRO A 235 4.39 -7.08 15.34
C PRO A 235 4.47 -8.50 15.92
N GLU A 236 4.76 -8.61 17.22
CA GLU A 236 4.79 -9.89 17.95
C GLU A 236 3.43 -10.28 18.53
N THR A 237 2.50 -9.32 18.64
CA THR A 237 1.16 -9.52 19.22
C THR A 237 0.08 -8.96 18.30
N PRO A 238 -1.12 -9.57 18.26
CA PRO A 238 -2.22 -9.08 17.44
C PRO A 238 -2.71 -7.70 17.91
N GLY A 239 -3.35 -6.95 17.02
CA GLY A 239 -3.99 -5.68 17.33
C GLY A 239 -3.05 -4.48 17.34
N ALA A 240 -1.82 -4.59 16.82
CA ALA A 240 -0.91 -3.46 16.70
C ALA A 240 -1.46 -2.33 15.80
N TRP A 241 -2.38 -2.66 14.88
CA TRP A 241 -3.10 -1.73 14.03
C TRP A 241 -4.34 -1.07 14.69
N ALA A 242 -4.80 -1.60 15.83
CA ALA A 242 -6.10 -1.23 16.42
C ALA A 242 -6.18 0.25 16.82
N GLY A 243 -5.06 0.85 17.24
CA GLY A 243 -4.97 2.26 17.63
C GLY A 243 -4.83 3.25 16.46
N LEU A 244 -4.68 2.75 15.23
CA LEU A 244 -4.51 3.58 14.04
C LEU A 244 -5.87 4.08 13.52
N ASP A 245 -5.86 5.25 12.88
CA ASP A 245 -6.96 5.72 12.05
C ASP A 245 -7.11 4.87 10.78
N THR A 246 -8.26 4.98 10.10
CA THR A 246 -8.60 4.18 8.91
C THR A 246 -7.54 4.26 7.81
N ARG A 247 -7.06 5.48 7.49
CA ARG A 247 -6.05 5.70 6.45
C ARG A 247 -4.74 4.97 6.77
N ARG A 248 -4.30 4.98 8.03
CA ARG A 248 -3.10 4.24 8.46
C ARG A 248 -3.33 2.74 8.58
N ARG A 249 -4.54 2.28 8.85
CA ARG A 249 -4.89 0.84 8.77
C ARG A 249 -4.81 0.33 7.33
N GLU A 250 -5.12 1.15 6.33
CA GLU A 250 -4.92 0.78 4.92
C GLU A 250 -3.45 0.64 4.58
N ALA A 251 -2.63 1.63 4.95
CA ALA A 251 -1.18 1.52 4.79
C ALA A 251 -0.61 0.26 5.49
N TRP A 252 -1.18 -0.12 6.64
CA TRP A 252 -0.84 -1.38 7.31
C TRP A 252 -1.27 -2.61 6.50
N LEU A 253 -2.49 -2.58 5.94
CA LEU A 253 -3.04 -3.65 5.11
C LEU A 253 -2.18 -3.89 3.84
N ASP A 254 -1.72 -2.82 3.20
CA ASP A 254 -0.82 -2.88 2.04
C ASP A 254 0.50 -3.57 2.40
N VAL A 255 1.09 -3.21 3.54
CA VAL A 255 2.35 -3.81 4.01
C VAL A 255 2.19 -5.30 4.33
N VAL A 256 1.10 -5.70 5.02
CA VAL A 256 0.88 -7.13 5.31
C VAL A 256 0.60 -7.95 4.06
N GLN A 257 -0.10 -7.38 3.07
CA GLN A 257 -0.36 -8.03 1.79
C GLN A 257 0.96 -8.28 1.04
N GLU A 258 1.79 -7.25 0.87
CA GLU A 258 3.10 -7.37 0.21
C GLU A 258 3.98 -8.42 0.89
N ARG A 259 4.02 -8.40 2.22
CA ARG A 259 4.80 -9.37 3.00
C ARG A 259 4.28 -10.79 2.83
N ALA A 260 2.96 -11.00 2.82
CA ALA A 260 2.35 -12.32 2.66
C ALA A 260 2.66 -12.95 1.30
N PHE A 261 2.72 -12.15 0.22
CA PHE A 261 3.14 -12.65 -1.10
C PHE A 261 4.60 -13.09 -1.17
N ARG A 262 5.46 -12.57 -0.29
CA ARG A 262 6.86 -13.01 -0.17
C ARG A 262 7.04 -14.17 0.79
N ARG A 263 6.14 -14.28 1.77
CA ARG A 263 6.20 -15.29 2.83
C ARG A 263 4.81 -15.88 3.09
N PRO A 264 4.31 -16.73 2.18
CA PRO A 264 3.05 -17.43 2.43
C PRO A 264 3.20 -18.31 3.68
N ARG A 265 2.18 -18.26 4.55
CA ARG A 265 2.11 -19.14 5.70
C ARG A 265 1.56 -20.51 5.25
N PRO A 266 2.08 -21.61 5.81
CA PRO A 266 1.52 -22.93 5.53
C PRO A 266 0.09 -23.00 6.07
N ASP A 267 -0.77 -23.73 5.36
CA ASP A 267 -2.15 -23.90 5.79
C ASP A 267 -2.24 -24.69 7.09
N GLN A 268 -3.16 -24.29 7.96
CA GLN A 268 -3.55 -25.13 9.09
C GLN A 268 -4.34 -26.35 8.60
N PRO A 269 -4.35 -27.45 9.37
CA PRO A 269 -5.13 -28.63 9.05
C PRO A 269 -6.63 -28.34 8.92
N ALA A 270 -7.33 -29.12 8.09
CA ALA A 270 -8.78 -29.11 8.03
C ALA A 270 -9.40 -29.34 9.43
N GLY A 271 -10.48 -28.62 9.72
CA GLY A 271 -11.17 -28.61 11.01
C GLY A 271 -10.56 -27.68 12.06
N HIS A 272 -9.54 -26.89 11.70
CA HIS A 272 -8.95 -25.91 12.62
C HIS A 272 -9.98 -24.86 13.07
N VAL A 273 -9.82 -24.43 14.32
CA VAL A 273 -10.65 -23.40 14.95
C VAL A 273 -9.82 -22.14 15.10
N TYR A 274 -10.21 -21.09 14.39
CA TYR A 274 -9.60 -19.76 14.44
C TYR A 274 -10.38 -18.89 15.42
N GLU A 275 -9.70 -17.98 16.10
CA GLU A 275 -10.33 -16.99 16.97
C GLU A 275 -10.11 -15.59 16.41
N LEU A 276 -11.19 -14.83 16.27
CA LEU A 276 -11.16 -13.45 15.80
C LEU A 276 -11.68 -12.52 16.90
N ASP A 277 -10.86 -11.53 17.25
CA ASP A 277 -11.20 -10.44 18.16
C ASP A 277 -11.79 -9.26 17.37
N GLY A 278 -13.11 -9.09 17.46
CA GLY A 278 -13.86 -8.10 16.69
C GLY A 278 -13.91 -6.70 17.30
N ARG A 279 -13.34 -6.46 18.48
CA ARG A 279 -13.53 -5.22 19.26
C ARG A 279 -13.10 -3.95 18.53
N HIS A 280 -12.19 -4.07 17.57
CA HIS A 280 -11.62 -2.92 16.84
C HIS A 280 -12.03 -2.86 15.36
N ILE A 281 -12.89 -3.77 14.91
CA ILE A 281 -13.37 -3.80 13.51
C ILE A 281 -14.43 -2.71 13.33
N THR A 282 -13.95 -1.52 12.96
CA THR A 282 -14.74 -0.28 12.88
C THR A 282 -14.75 0.32 11.46
N ASP A 283 -13.95 -0.26 10.57
CA ASP A 283 -13.79 0.11 9.17
C ASP A 283 -13.38 -1.14 8.36
N VAL A 284 -13.41 -1.02 7.02
CA VAL A 284 -13.09 -2.10 6.08
C VAL A 284 -11.65 -2.62 6.26
N PRO A 285 -10.62 -1.76 6.42
CA PRO A 285 -9.25 -2.24 6.63
C PRO A 285 -9.13 -3.03 7.94
N GLY A 286 -9.72 -2.54 9.04
CA GLY A 286 -9.71 -3.22 10.34
C GLY A 286 -10.33 -4.61 10.30
N LEU A 287 -11.37 -4.83 9.48
CA LEU A 287 -11.94 -6.16 9.25
C LEU A 287 -10.91 -7.13 8.67
N HIS A 288 -10.26 -6.72 7.57
CA HIS A 288 -9.32 -7.57 6.84
C HIS A 288 -8.04 -7.82 7.65
N LEU A 289 -7.59 -6.83 8.42
CA LEU A 289 -6.48 -6.99 9.36
C LEU A 289 -6.82 -7.98 10.48
N ALA A 290 -8.02 -7.89 11.07
CA ALA A 290 -8.46 -8.83 12.10
C ALA A 290 -8.60 -10.27 11.57
N LEU A 291 -9.13 -10.44 10.36
CA LEU A 291 -9.18 -11.75 9.68
C LEU A 291 -7.77 -12.30 9.42
N GLY A 292 -6.88 -11.45 8.92
CA GLY A 292 -5.48 -11.79 8.69
C GLY A 292 -4.78 -12.26 9.95
N GLU A 293 -4.98 -11.56 11.07
CA GLU A 293 -4.38 -11.95 12.35
C GLU A 293 -5.01 -13.22 12.95
N ALA A 294 -6.32 -13.41 12.79
CA ALA A 294 -7.01 -14.62 13.26
C ALA A 294 -6.48 -15.89 12.56
N VAL A 295 -6.18 -15.81 11.26
CA VAL A 295 -5.72 -16.97 10.48
C VAL A 295 -4.21 -17.16 10.54
N ASN A 296 -3.45 -16.07 10.41
CA ASN A 296 -2.00 -16.12 10.17
C ASN A 296 -1.13 -15.55 11.30
N GLY A 297 -1.76 -15.17 12.43
CA GLY A 297 -1.11 -14.60 13.59
C GLY A 297 -0.78 -13.11 13.43
N PRO A 298 -0.07 -12.50 14.40
CA PRO A 298 0.27 -11.07 14.41
C PRO A 298 0.78 -10.55 13.06
N GLY A 299 0.18 -9.47 12.56
CA GLY A 299 0.53 -8.91 11.23
C GLY A 299 0.29 -9.87 10.06
N GLY A 300 -0.66 -10.80 10.21
CA GLY A 300 -1.07 -11.75 9.18
C GLY A 300 -1.98 -11.14 8.12
N TYR A 301 -2.05 -11.78 6.97
CA TYR A 301 -2.90 -11.39 5.84
C TYR A 301 -3.86 -12.52 5.51
N PHE A 302 -5.14 -12.20 5.26
CA PHE A 302 -6.14 -13.17 4.78
C PHE A 302 -7.18 -12.46 3.91
N GLY A 303 -6.71 -11.83 2.83
CA GLY A 303 -7.51 -11.04 1.90
C GLY A 303 -7.58 -9.56 2.30
N GLY A 304 -7.49 -8.65 1.32
CA GLY A 304 -7.68 -7.20 1.51
C GLY A 304 -9.02 -6.65 0.98
N CYS A 305 -9.82 -7.52 0.36
CA CYS A 305 -11.17 -7.25 -0.14
C CYS A 305 -11.94 -8.57 -0.25
N LEU A 306 -13.25 -8.53 -0.56
CA LEU A 306 -14.07 -9.74 -0.70
C LEU A 306 -13.51 -10.76 -1.71
N ALA A 307 -13.05 -10.30 -2.88
CA ALA A 307 -12.47 -11.18 -3.90
C ALA A 307 -11.16 -11.82 -3.41
N ALA A 308 -10.30 -11.05 -2.75
CA ALA A 308 -9.05 -11.57 -2.20
C ALA A 308 -9.29 -12.51 -1.01
N LEU A 309 -10.35 -12.28 -0.22
CA LEU A 309 -10.79 -13.17 0.85
C LEU A 309 -11.27 -14.51 0.28
N ASP A 310 -12.13 -14.48 -0.74
CA ASP A 310 -12.58 -15.66 -1.48
C ASP A 310 -11.40 -16.46 -2.06
N ASP A 311 -10.40 -15.78 -2.63
CA ASP A 311 -9.16 -16.43 -3.08
C ASP A 311 -8.36 -17.07 -1.93
N CYS A 312 -8.24 -16.39 -0.78
CA CYS A 312 -7.55 -16.94 0.39
C CYS A 312 -8.25 -18.19 0.94
N LEU A 313 -9.58 -18.25 0.86
CA LEU A 313 -10.39 -19.40 1.26
C LEU A 313 -10.20 -20.63 0.36
N ARG A 314 -9.62 -20.47 -0.84
CA ARG A 314 -9.25 -21.60 -1.72
C ARG A 314 -7.95 -22.31 -1.31
N GLY A 315 -7.28 -21.83 -0.26
CA GLY A 315 -6.09 -22.42 0.34
C GLY A 315 -4.76 -21.84 -0.16
N ARG A 316 -3.66 -22.25 0.49
CA ARG A 316 -2.28 -21.70 0.40
C ARG A 316 -2.08 -20.34 1.10
N PHE A 317 -3.03 -19.96 1.94
CA PHE A 317 -3.03 -18.69 2.67
C PHE A 317 -3.28 -18.87 4.17
N GLY A 318 -2.89 -20.00 4.75
CA GLY A 318 -3.06 -20.31 6.17
C GLY A 318 -4.30 -21.14 6.48
N TYR A 319 -5.11 -21.49 5.48
CA TYR A 319 -6.41 -22.13 5.64
C TYR A 319 -6.58 -23.35 4.74
N THR A 320 -7.01 -24.47 5.33
CA THR A 320 -7.54 -25.63 4.60
C THR A 320 -9.01 -25.83 4.96
N SER A 321 -9.88 -25.87 3.95
CA SER A 321 -11.31 -26.14 4.14
C SER A 321 -11.57 -27.60 4.55
N PRO A 322 -12.55 -27.88 5.44
CA PRO A 322 -13.36 -26.91 6.19
C PRO A 322 -12.64 -26.35 7.43
N GLY A 323 -13.13 -25.25 8.00
CA GLY A 323 -12.66 -24.72 9.29
C GLY A 323 -13.77 -24.02 10.08
N THR A 324 -13.46 -23.55 11.29
CA THR A 324 -14.39 -22.77 12.13
C THR A 324 -13.75 -21.46 12.57
N LEU A 325 -14.47 -20.34 12.46
CA LEU A 325 -14.07 -19.03 12.96
C LEU A 325 -14.97 -18.64 14.14
N LEU A 326 -14.37 -18.55 15.33
CA LEU A 326 -15.02 -18.00 16.52
C LEU A 326 -14.84 -16.49 16.51
N TRP A 327 -15.87 -15.75 16.12
CA TRP A 327 -15.83 -14.30 16.00
C TRP A 327 -16.45 -13.65 17.24
N ARG A 328 -15.58 -13.15 18.13
CA ARG A 328 -15.97 -12.44 19.34
C ARG A 328 -16.23 -10.96 19.05
N ASP A 329 -17.22 -10.37 19.71
CA ASP A 329 -17.53 -8.93 19.59
C ASP A 329 -17.91 -8.49 18.16
N ALA A 330 -18.51 -9.40 17.38
CA ALA A 330 -18.94 -9.16 15.99
C ALA A 330 -19.96 -8.03 15.83
N ALA A 331 -20.62 -7.62 16.93
CA ALA A 331 -21.56 -6.50 16.94
C ALA A 331 -20.90 -5.18 16.49
N THR A 332 -19.61 -4.98 16.79
CA THR A 332 -18.85 -3.79 16.35
C THR A 332 -18.76 -3.74 14.82
N ALA A 333 -18.30 -4.83 14.20
CA ALA A 333 -18.22 -4.93 12.74
C ALA A 333 -19.58 -4.75 12.09
N ARG A 334 -20.63 -5.40 12.62
CA ARG A 334 -22.00 -5.24 12.11
C ARG A 334 -22.49 -3.79 12.18
N GLN A 335 -22.23 -3.10 13.29
CA GLN A 335 -22.65 -1.70 13.45
C GLN A 335 -22.01 -0.78 12.40
N HIS A 336 -20.73 -1.00 12.10
CA HIS A 336 -19.95 -0.13 11.23
C HIS A 336 -20.00 -0.51 9.75
N LEU A 337 -20.17 -1.79 9.42
CA LEU A 337 -19.98 -2.33 8.07
C LEU A 337 -21.28 -2.79 7.41
N SER A 338 -22.43 -2.77 8.09
CA SER A 338 -23.72 -3.15 7.46
C SER A 338 -24.39 -2.03 6.65
N ARG A 339 -23.74 -0.88 6.50
CA ARG A 339 -24.29 0.30 5.78
C ARG A 339 -23.23 0.95 4.91
N THR A 340 -22.57 0.15 4.07
CA THR A 340 -21.62 0.63 3.07
C THR A 340 -22.34 0.91 1.75
N LEU A 341 -21.68 1.63 0.84
CA LEU A 341 -22.17 1.95 -0.49
C LEU A 341 -21.34 1.21 -1.54
N THR A 342 -22.01 0.59 -2.52
CA THR A 342 -21.35 0.08 -3.73
C THR A 342 -20.73 1.24 -4.51
N PRO A 343 -19.87 0.98 -5.51
CA PRO A 343 -19.37 2.04 -6.40
C PRO A 343 -20.47 2.91 -7.03
N GLU A 344 -21.64 2.34 -7.29
CA GLU A 344 -22.83 3.03 -7.83
C GLU A 344 -23.65 3.74 -6.75
N GLY A 345 -23.17 3.78 -5.52
CA GLY A 345 -23.84 4.44 -4.39
C GLY A 345 -25.05 3.68 -3.83
N GLN A 346 -25.18 2.37 -4.10
CA GLN A 346 -26.26 1.56 -3.56
C GLN A 346 -25.89 1.03 -2.16
N PRO A 347 -26.77 1.11 -1.16
CA PRO A 347 -26.51 0.52 0.15
C PRO A 347 -26.31 -1.01 0.05
N TYR A 348 -25.27 -1.53 0.68
CA TYR A 348 -25.05 -2.96 0.84
C TYR A 348 -24.49 -3.29 2.23
N ASP A 349 -24.73 -4.52 2.69
CA ASP A 349 -24.30 -5.00 4.00
C ASP A 349 -22.99 -5.79 3.86
N LEU A 350 -21.85 -5.09 3.91
CA LEU A 350 -20.54 -5.74 3.79
C LEU A 350 -20.32 -6.79 4.89
N PHE A 351 -20.85 -6.58 6.10
CA PHE A 351 -20.74 -7.58 7.15
C PHE A 351 -21.43 -8.89 6.77
N ALA A 352 -22.62 -8.83 6.17
CA ALA A 352 -23.32 -10.02 5.66
C ALA A 352 -22.54 -10.69 4.50
N GLU A 353 -22.05 -9.91 3.54
CA GLU A 353 -21.28 -10.43 2.38
C GLU A 353 -20.00 -11.17 2.82
N VAL A 354 -19.34 -10.67 3.87
CA VAL A 354 -18.16 -11.34 4.45
C VAL A 354 -18.54 -12.67 5.08
N LEU A 355 -19.65 -12.75 5.82
CA LEU A 355 -20.13 -14.01 6.39
C LEU A 355 -20.49 -15.03 5.31
N ASP A 356 -21.13 -14.58 4.25
CA ASP A 356 -21.48 -15.42 3.10
C ASP A 356 -20.23 -15.91 2.37
N THR A 357 -19.23 -15.04 2.18
CA THR A 357 -17.93 -15.39 1.58
C THR A 357 -17.20 -16.44 2.43
N LEU A 358 -17.08 -16.22 3.74
CA LEU A 358 -16.45 -17.17 4.67
C LEU A 358 -17.16 -18.53 4.65
N THR A 359 -18.49 -18.53 4.72
CA THR A 359 -19.30 -19.75 4.71
C THR A 359 -19.18 -20.49 3.37
N GLY A 360 -19.22 -19.75 2.25
CA GLY A 360 -19.01 -20.28 0.90
C GLY A 360 -17.64 -20.94 0.72
N GLY A 361 -16.60 -20.40 1.38
CA GLY A 361 -15.26 -20.98 1.47
C GLY A 361 -15.12 -22.19 2.42
N GLY A 362 -16.22 -22.63 3.05
CA GLY A 362 -16.23 -23.73 4.01
C GLY A 362 -15.73 -23.38 5.41
N MET A 363 -15.65 -22.07 5.74
CA MET A 363 -15.34 -21.59 7.08
C MET A 363 -16.64 -21.30 7.82
N ARG A 364 -17.02 -22.20 8.74
CA ARG A 364 -18.18 -21.99 9.59
C ARG A 364 -17.90 -20.84 10.56
N VAL A 365 -18.77 -19.83 10.60
CA VAL A 365 -18.62 -18.70 11.53
C VAL A 365 -19.57 -18.88 12.72
N ASP A 366 -19.03 -18.91 13.93
CA ASP A 366 -19.80 -18.86 15.18
C ASP A 366 -19.59 -17.48 15.82
N LEU A 367 -20.66 -16.67 15.86
CA LEU A 367 -20.64 -15.32 16.45
C LEU A 367 -20.84 -15.42 17.97
N ALA A 368 -19.90 -14.88 18.74
CA ALA A 368 -19.88 -14.94 20.21
C ALA A 368 -19.96 -13.56 20.87
#